data_AF-A0A7V6EC96-F1
#
_entry.id   AF-A0A7V6EC96-F1
#
_cell.length_a   1.000
_cell.length_b   1.000
_cell.length_c   1.000
_cell.angle_alpha   90.00
_cell.angle_beta   90.00
_cell.angle_gamma   90.00
#
_symmetry.space_group_name_H-M   'P 1'
#
loop_
_entity.id
_entity.type
_entity.pdbx_description
1 polymer ?
#
loop_
_entity_poly.entity_id
_entity_poly.type
_entity_poly.pdbx_seq_one_letter_code
_entity_poly.pdbx_strand_id
1 'polypeptide(L)'
;MIFKTSFGRSVTGRVMEWIFYILARGLIKVIEALPFRVILKIGRIGGTLAYYIDRRHRKVAIENLAMVFGKELSFDEIVRIAKGNFKRIGENFASSVKAMVISDEELSQYLEVSGLGNLDKHNKSKSIIMAIGHFG
;
A
#
# COMPACT_ATOMS: atom_id res chain seq x y z
N MET A 1 -35.12 2.80 -16.73
CA MET A 1 -35.61 1.56 -16.08
C MET A 1 -35.37 0.41 -17.05
N ILE A 2 -34.18 -0.20 -17.02
CA ILE A 2 -33.88 -1.42 -17.80
C ILE A 2 -33.73 -2.55 -16.78
N PHE A 3 -34.81 -3.30 -16.61
CA PHE A 3 -34.80 -4.60 -15.94
C PHE A 3 -33.98 -5.57 -16.79
N LYS A 4 -32.77 -5.90 -16.35
CA LYS A 4 -32.09 -7.13 -16.76
C LYS A 4 -32.25 -8.15 -15.64
N THR A 5 -33.37 -8.86 -15.74
CA THR A 5 -33.55 -10.28 -15.41
C THR A 5 -32.42 -10.95 -14.60
N SER A 6 -32.76 -11.28 -13.35
CA SER A 6 -32.07 -12.27 -12.52
C SER A 6 -31.98 -13.60 -13.25
N PHE A 7 -30.84 -13.87 -13.88
CA PHE A 7 -30.47 -15.20 -14.33
C PHE A 7 -30.18 -16.05 -13.09
N GLY A 8 -30.97 -17.11 -12.87
CA GLY A 8 -30.75 -18.05 -11.78
C GLY A 8 -29.31 -18.59 -11.83
N ARG A 9 -28.46 -18.14 -10.91
CA ARG A 9 -27.08 -18.64 -10.80
C ARG A 9 -27.12 -20.11 -10.43
N SER A 10 -26.30 -20.92 -11.10
CA SER A 10 -26.16 -22.34 -10.77
C SER A 10 -25.81 -22.50 -9.28
N VAL A 11 -26.24 -23.61 -8.66
CA VAL A 11 -25.88 -23.92 -7.27
C VAL A 11 -24.36 -23.87 -7.09
N THR A 12 -23.60 -24.42 -8.05
CA THR A 12 -22.14 -24.35 -8.11
C THR A 12 -21.61 -22.92 -8.11
N GLY A 13 -22.21 -22.00 -8.89
CA GLY A 13 -21.80 -20.59 -8.91
C GLY A 13 -22.00 -19.91 -7.56
N ARG A 14 -23.12 -20.16 -6.89
CA ARG A 14 -23.39 -19.64 -5.54
C ARG A 14 -22.44 -20.23 -4.50
N VAL A 15 -22.17 -21.54 -4.56
CA VAL A 15 -21.22 -22.20 -3.64
C VAL A 15 -19.81 -21.60 -3.80
N MET A 16 -19.35 -21.39 -5.04
CA MET A 16 -18.06 -20.75 -5.29
C MET A 16 -18.00 -19.30 -4.78
N GLU A 17 -19.05 -18.50 -4.99
CA GLU A 17 -19.15 -17.14 -4.42
C GLU A 17 -19.05 -17.16 -2.89
N TRP A 18 -19.75 -18.09 -2.23
CA TRP A 18 -19.67 -18.27 -0.78
C TRP A 18 -18.28 -18.69 -0.31
N ILE A 19 -17.61 -19.58 -1.03
CA ILE A 19 -16.23 -19.98 -0.72
C ILE A 19 -15.30 -18.76 -0.82
N PHE A 20 -15.35 -18.01 -1.92
CA PHE A 20 -14.53 -16.80 -2.07
C PHE A 20 -14.84 -15.77 -0.99
N TYR A 21 -16.12 -15.59 -0.65
CA TYR A 21 -16.53 -14.70 0.43
C TYR A 21 -15.93 -15.10 1.78
N ILE A 22 -16.04 -16.38 2.16
CA ILE A 22 -15.50 -16.89 3.43
C ILE A 22 -13.97 -16.75 3.46
N LEU A 23 -13.29 -17.10 2.36
CA LEU A 23 -11.83 -16.97 2.26
C LEU A 23 -11.38 -15.51 2.37
N ALA A 24 -12.04 -14.59 1.66
CA ALA A 24 -11.72 -13.16 1.72
C ALA A 24 -11.97 -12.59 3.13
N ARG A 25 -13.10 -12.94 3.75
CA ARG A 25 -13.42 -12.51 5.13
C ARG A 25 -12.44 -13.08 6.15
N GLY A 26 -12.04 -14.33 5.99
CA GLY A 26 -11.02 -14.97 6.80
C GLY A 26 -9.68 -14.26 6.68
N LEU A 27 -9.24 -13.96 5.45
CA LEU A 27 -8.01 -13.22 5.20
C LEU A 27 -8.02 -11.81 5.83
N ILE A 28 -9.12 -11.08 5.69
CA ILE A 28 -9.29 -9.75 6.32
C ILE A 28 -9.13 -9.89 7.84
N LYS A 29 -9.81 -10.86 8.46
CA LYS A 29 -9.72 -11.07 9.91
C LYS A 29 -8.31 -11.47 10.37
N VAL A 30 -7.58 -12.23 9.57
CA VAL A 30 -6.16 -12.54 9.84
C VAL A 30 -5.31 -11.27 9.79
N ILE A 31 -5.47 -10.43 8.76
CA ILE A 31 -4.71 -9.18 8.65
C ILE A 31 -5.05 -8.22 9.78
N GLU A 32 -6.33 -8.10 10.12
CA GLU A 32 -6.85 -7.30 11.24
C GLU A 32 -6.29 -7.79 12.59
N ALA A 33 -6.15 -9.10 12.81
CA ALA A 33 -5.62 -9.63 14.06
C ALA A 33 -4.09 -9.55 14.20
N LEU A 34 -3.35 -9.49 13.08
CA LEU A 34 -1.88 -9.47 13.12
C LEU A 34 -1.34 -8.12 13.63
N PRO A 35 -0.31 -8.10 14.50
CA PRO A 35 0.33 -6.86 14.93
C PRO A 35 0.91 -6.07 13.75
N PHE A 36 0.84 -4.74 13.80
CA PHE A 36 1.30 -3.86 12.72
C PHE A 36 2.77 -4.15 12.31
N ARG A 37 3.65 -4.41 13.28
CA ARG A 37 5.05 -4.78 13.04
C ARG A 37 5.22 -6.06 12.21
N VAL A 38 4.31 -7.03 12.34
CA VAL A 38 4.36 -8.28 11.58
C VAL A 38 3.96 -8.02 10.14
N ILE A 39 2.90 -7.24 9.92
CA ILE A 39 2.46 -6.83 8.59
C ILE A 39 3.58 -6.08 7.84
N LEU A 40 4.26 -5.14 8.50
CA LEU A 40 5.39 -4.43 7.91
C LEU A 40 6.53 -5.38 7.51
N LYS A 41 6.86 -6.38 8.35
CA LYS A 41 7.87 -7.39 8.01
C LYS A 41 7.47 -8.23 6.80
N ILE A 42 6.21 -8.64 6.71
CA ILE A 42 5.67 -9.39 5.56
C ILE A 42 5.81 -8.53 4.30
N GLY A 43 5.40 -7.26 4.36
CA GLY A 43 5.58 -6.30 3.28
C GLY A 43 7.04 -6.15 2.85
N ARG A 44 7.96 -5.99 3.81
CA ARG A 44 9.41 -5.88 3.56
C ARG A 44 9.98 -7.11 2.85
N ILE A 45 9.56 -8.31 3.25
CA ILE A 45 9.95 -9.57 2.62
C ILE A 45 9.38 -9.63 1.20
N GLY A 46 8.09 -9.33 1.03
CA GLY A 46 7.44 -9.27 -0.28
C GLY A 46 8.13 -8.31 -1.24
N GLY A 47 8.43 -7.10 -0.79
CA GLY A 47 9.20 -6.10 -1.55
C GLY A 47 10.62 -6.57 -1.88
N THR A 48 11.28 -7.28 -0.95
CA THR A 48 12.59 -7.89 -1.23
C THR A 48 12.50 -8.94 -2.32
N LEU A 49 11.47 -9.80 -2.30
CA LEU A 49 11.25 -10.79 -3.35
C LEU A 49 10.94 -10.13 -4.70
N ALA A 50 10.10 -9.09 -4.69
CA ALA A 50 9.76 -8.31 -5.88
C ALA A 50 11.01 -7.73 -6.53
N TYR A 51 11.99 -7.23 -5.77
CA TYR A 51 13.26 -6.75 -6.31
C TYR A 51 14.03 -7.80 -7.14
N TYR A 52 13.96 -9.07 -6.73
CA TYR A 52 14.67 -10.16 -7.41
C TYR A 52 13.92 -10.69 -8.62
N ILE A 53 12.58 -10.71 -8.55
CA ILE A 53 11.70 -11.22 -9.61
C ILE A 53 11.49 -10.16 -10.70
N ASP A 54 11.23 -8.92 -10.31
CA ASP A 54 10.85 -7.84 -11.20
C ASP A 54 12.07 -7.08 -11.76
N ARG A 55 12.75 -7.73 -12.70
CA ARG A 55 13.95 -7.19 -13.34
C ARG A 55 13.71 -5.88 -14.07
N ARG A 56 12.52 -5.70 -14.65
CA ARG A 56 12.15 -4.51 -15.42
C ARG A 56 12.07 -3.29 -14.50
N HIS A 57 11.26 -3.36 -13.45
CA HIS A 57 11.11 -2.22 -12.54
C HIS A 57 12.38 -1.97 -11.73
N ARG A 58 13.15 -3.03 -11.40
CA ARG A 58 14.47 -2.87 -10.79
C ARG A 58 15.40 -2.03 -11.66
N LYS A 59 15.45 -2.30 -12.97
CA LYS A 59 16.28 -1.55 -13.91
C LYS A 59 15.89 -0.08 -13.94
N VAL A 60 14.60 0.22 -14.07
CA VAL A 60 14.08 1.60 -14.06
C VAL A 60 14.44 2.33 -12.77
N ALA A 61 14.30 1.68 -11.61
CA ALA A 61 14.66 2.29 -10.34
C ALA A 61 16.15 2.65 -10.25
N ILE A 62 17.04 1.77 -10.73
CA ILE A 62 18.48 2.02 -10.75
C ILE A 62 18.82 3.16 -11.73
N GLU A 63 18.24 3.16 -12.92
CA GLU A 63 18.46 4.20 -13.93
C GLU A 63 18.00 5.58 -13.46
N ASN A 64 16.82 5.66 -12.84
CA ASN A 64 16.31 6.91 -12.26
C ASN A 64 17.23 7.43 -11.15
N LEU A 65 17.67 6.56 -10.24
CA LEU A 65 18.57 6.94 -9.17
C LEU A 65 19.96 7.34 -9.69
N ALA A 66 20.48 6.66 -10.71
CA ALA A 66 21.74 7.02 -11.34
C ALA A 66 21.66 8.37 -12.07
N MET A 67 20.52 8.68 -12.69
CA MET A 67 20.30 9.97 -13.33
C MET A 67 20.32 11.13 -12.34
N VAL A 68 19.73 10.94 -11.16
CA VAL A 68 19.65 11.99 -10.12
C VAL A 68 20.92 12.06 -9.28
N PHE A 69 21.43 10.92 -8.81
CA PHE A 69 22.50 10.85 -7.80
C PHE A 69 23.84 10.33 -8.34
N GLY A 70 23.98 10.05 -9.63
CA GLY A 70 25.19 9.43 -10.20
C GLY A 70 26.46 10.26 -10.06
N LYS A 71 26.37 11.55 -9.71
CA LYS A 71 27.51 12.41 -9.39
C LYS A 71 27.90 12.39 -7.90
N GLU A 72 26.98 11.97 -7.02
CA GLU A 72 27.12 12.04 -5.57
C GLU A 72 27.33 10.66 -4.94
N LEU A 73 26.77 9.61 -5.56
CA LEU A 73 26.76 8.25 -5.04
C LEU A 73 27.43 7.28 -6.01
N SER A 74 28.11 6.29 -5.46
CA SER A 74 28.63 5.16 -6.24
C SER A 74 27.49 4.28 -6.77
N PHE A 75 27.78 3.48 -7.79
CA PHE A 75 26.80 2.55 -8.37
C PHE A 75 26.27 1.53 -7.33
N ASP A 76 27.13 1.02 -6.45
CA ASP A 76 26.73 0.07 -5.41
C ASP A 76 25.77 0.71 -4.40
N GLU A 77 25.96 1.99 -4.08
CA GLU A 77 25.05 2.74 -3.21
C GLU A 77 23.71 2.98 -3.87
N ILE A 78 23.70 3.31 -5.17
CA ILE A 78 22.48 3.42 -5.97
C ILE A 78 21.71 2.09 -5.97
N VAL A 79 22.38 0.97 -6.20
CA VAL A 79 21.77 -0.37 -6.18
C VAL A 79 21.23 -0.69 -4.78
N ARG A 80 21.95 -0.33 -3.72
CA ARG A 80 21.51 -0.49 -2.32
C ARG A 80 20.25 0.33 -2.02
N ILE A 81 20.20 1.58 -2.47
CA ILE A 81 19.03 2.45 -2.34
C ILE A 81 17.85 1.90 -3.15
N ALA A 82 18.07 1.46 -4.39
CA ALA A 82 17.04 0.84 -5.22
C ALA A 82 16.43 -0.38 -4.51
N LYS A 83 17.26 -1.26 -3.95
CA LYS A 83 16.77 -2.41 -3.17
C LYS A 83 16.02 -1.98 -1.91
N GLY A 84 16.48 -0.92 -1.25
CA GLY A 84 15.81 -0.28 -0.13
C GLY A 84 14.41 0.23 -0.51
N ASN A 85 14.29 0.88 -1.68
CA ASN A 85 13.03 1.38 -2.21
C ASN A 85 12.00 0.26 -2.38
N PHE A 86 12.38 -0.87 -3.00
CA PHE A 86 11.48 -2.02 -3.15
C PHE A 86 11.00 -2.59 -1.81
N LYS A 87 11.88 -2.63 -0.79
CA LYS A 87 11.48 -3.01 0.57
C LYS A 87 10.46 -2.04 1.16
N ARG A 88 10.64 -0.73 0.97
CA ARG A 88 9.71 0.31 1.45
C ARG A 88 8.37 0.26 0.72
N ILE A 89 8.36 0.06 -0.60
CA ILE A 89 7.13 -0.14 -1.37
C ILE A 89 6.32 -1.32 -0.82
N GLY A 90 6.98 -2.43 -0.51
CA GLY A 90 6.32 -3.58 0.10
C GLY A 90 5.76 -3.29 1.50
N GLU A 91 6.54 -2.60 2.35
CA GLU A 91 6.08 -2.13 3.67
C GLU A 91 4.86 -1.21 3.56
N ASN A 92 4.90 -0.23 2.65
CA ASN A 92 3.85 0.75 2.43
C ASN A 92 2.56 0.12 1.88
N PHE A 93 2.68 -0.82 0.94
CA PHE A 93 1.53 -1.58 0.47
C PHE A 93 0.88 -2.37 1.62
N ALA A 94 1.70 -3.08 2.42
CA ALA A 94 1.19 -3.88 3.53
C ALA A 94 0.56 -3.01 4.64
N SER A 95 1.17 -1.87 4.98
CA SER A 95 0.60 -0.93 5.96
C SER A 95 -0.71 -0.32 5.45
N SER A 96 -0.82 0.01 4.17
CA SER A 96 -2.06 0.52 3.56
C SER A 96 -3.19 -0.51 3.65
N VAL A 97 -2.89 -1.78 3.39
CA VAL A 97 -3.87 -2.87 3.54
C VAL A 97 -4.33 -3.01 4.99
N LYS A 98 -3.41 -2.95 5.95
CA LYS A 98 -3.74 -3.01 7.38
C LYS A 98 -4.56 -1.79 7.83
N ALA A 99 -4.21 -0.59 7.38
CA ALA A 99 -4.93 0.64 7.70
C ALA A 99 -6.39 0.61 7.23
N MET A 100 -6.70 -0.10 6.13
CA MET A 100 -8.07 -0.25 5.64
C MET A 100 -8.95 -1.17 6.49
N VAL A 101 -8.39 -1.95 7.43
CA VAL A 101 -9.12 -2.97 8.18
C VAL A 101 -9.08 -2.80 9.70
N ILE A 102 -8.37 -1.79 10.21
CA ILE A 102 -8.36 -1.41 11.62
C ILE A 102 -9.20 -0.15 11.86
N SER A 103 -9.53 0.14 13.11
CA SER A 103 -10.27 1.36 13.45
C SER A 103 -9.40 2.61 13.41
N ASP A 104 -10.02 3.78 13.28
CA ASP A 104 -9.32 5.07 13.31
C ASP A 104 -8.58 5.28 14.63
N GLU A 105 -9.14 4.79 15.76
CA GLU A 105 -8.50 4.86 17.07
C GLU A 105 -7.20 4.03 17.10
N GLU A 106 -7.22 2.81 16.55
CA GLU A 106 -6.02 1.97 16.47
C GLU A 106 -4.99 2.60 15.51
N LEU A 107 -5.44 3.07 14.35
CA LEU A 107 -4.59 3.71 13.35
C LEU A 107 -3.90 4.97 13.89
N SER A 108 -4.60 5.75 14.72
CA SER A 108 -4.07 6.98 15.33
C SER A 108 -2.85 6.73 16.23
N GLN A 109 -2.68 5.51 16.75
CA GLN A 109 -1.51 5.12 17.56
C GLN A 109 -0.22 5.00 16.74
N TYR A 110 -0.33 4.93 15.42
CA TYR A 110 0.80 4.77 14.49
C TYR A 110 1.01 6.01 13.59
N LEU A 111 0.13 7.01 13.68
CA LEU A 111 0.16 8.20 12.83
C LEU A 111 0.48 9.44 13.65
N GLU A 112 1.46 10.20 13.18
CA GLU A 112 1.71 11.58 13.60
C GLU A 112 1.49 12.49 12.40
N VAL A 113 0.66 13.52 12.57
CA VAL A 113 0.37 14.48 11.49
C VAL A 113 0.89 15.85 11.90
N SER A 114 1.90 16.33 11.17
CA SER A 114 2.57 17.61 11.42
C SER A 114 2.25 18.63 10.32
N GLY A 115 2.36 19.93 10.63
CA GLY A 115 2.25 21.00 9.63
C GLY A 115 0.83 21.44 9.26
N LEU A 116 -0.21 20.92 9.93
CA LEU A 116 -1.61 21.30 9.69
C LEU A 116 -2.03 22.63 10.33
N GLY A 117 -1.16 23.30 11.09
CA GLY A 117 -1.51 24.50 11.89
C GLY A 117 -2.01 25.71 11.09
N ASN A 118 -1.93 25.66 9.75
CA ASN A 118 -2.53 26.67 8.88
C ASN A 118 -3.89 26.25 8.30
N LEU A 119 -4.28 24.97 8.36
CA LEU A 119 -5.58 24.51 7.84
C LEU A 119 -6.75 25.05 8.68
N ASP A 120 -6.63 25.04 10.00
CA ASP A 120 -7.68 25.55 10.91
C ASP A 120 -7.82 27.07 10.87
N LYS A 121 -6.80 27.80 10.38
CA LYS A 121 -6.83 29.26 10.23
C LYS A 121 -7.62 29.72 9.01
N HIS A 122 -7.99 28.81 8.10
CA HIS A 122 -8.79 29.15 6.94
C HIS A 122 -10.28 29.10 7.28
N ASN A 123 -10.98 30.18 6.93
CA ASN A 123 -12.42 30.30 7.08
C ASN A 123 -13.11 29.10 6.39
N LYS A 124 -14.10 28.47 7.05
CA LYS A 124 -14.80 27.24 6.60
C LYS A 124 -15.42 27.31 5.19
N SER A 125 -15.43 28.49 4.57
CA SER A 125 -15.94 28.78 3.24
C SER A 125 -14.93 28.62 2.09
N LYS A 126 -13.65 28.34 2.36
CA LYS A 126 -12.62 28.17 1.32
C LYS A 126 -12.35 26.70 1.00
N SER A 127 -12.28 26.36 -0.28
CA SER A 127 -11.86 25.04 -0.75
C SER A 127 -10.35 24.85 -0.56
N ILE A 128 -9.93 23.65 -0.16
CA ILE A 128 -8.52 23.28 0.04
C ILE A 128 -8.15 22.22 -0.99
N ILE A 129 -7.01 22.40 -1.66
CA ILE A 129 -6.40 21.39 -2.54
C ILE A 129 -5.18 20.83 -1.82
N MET A 130 -5.12 19.51 -1.67
CA MET A 130 -3.97 18.81 -1.12
C MET A 130 -3.23 18.11 -2.26
N ALA A 131 -1.97 18.47 -2.48
CA ALA A 131 -1.10 17.81 -3.45
C ALA A 131 -0.27 16.74 -2.74
N ILE A 132 -0.35 15.50 -3.23
CA ILE A 132 0.40 14.35 -2.69
C ILE A 132 1.27 13.72 -3.79
N GLY A 133 2.47 13.29 -3.40
CA GLY A 133 3.30 12.41 -4.23
C GLY A 133 2.96 10.94 -3.96
N HIS A 134 3.22 10.06 -4.93
CA HIS A 134 3.19 8.60 -4.71
C HIS A 134 4.42 8.18 -3.92
N PHE A 135 4.44 8.55 -2.63
CA PHE A 135 5.57 8.38 -1.74
C PHE A 135 5.13 7.72 -0.43
N GLY A 136 5.91 6.73 0.02
CA GLY A 136 5.67 5.92 1.22
C GLY A 136 6.42 4.59 1.13
#